data_AF-A0A7W1HX20-F1
#
_entry.id   AF-A0A7W1HX20-F1
#
_cell.length_a   1.000
_cell.length_b   1.000
_cell.length_c   1.000
_cell.angle_alpha   90.00
_cell.angle_beta   90.00
_cell.angle_gamma   90.00
#
_symmetry.space_group_name_H-M   'P 1'
#
loop_
_entity.id
_entity.type
_entity.pdbx_description
1 polymer ?
#
loop_
_entity_poly.entity_id
_entity_poly.type
_entity_poly.pdbx_seq_one_letter_code
_entity_poly.pdbx_strand_id
1 'polypeptide(L)'
;MYWLIARNGNAGIEVLVLDRNSQKTLPVFSFEEEAEMFLRFGNVGGDWRIRESGVGELISVLYGLCAVVSDVALDPLPEMVAERFVGLVSLDRERFIERIMNRNRQLELRDSGQGSLREAEGSRRSGAYWLIV
;
A
#
# COMPACT_ATOMS: atom_id res chain seq x y z
N MET A 1 2.36 6.25 -1.64
CA MET A 1 2.91 5.24 -0.71
C MET A 1 1.91 4.10 -0.62
N TYR A 2 2.37 2.94 -0.19
CA TYR A 2 1.57 1.73 0.03
C TYR A 2 1.94 1.13 1.37
N TRP A 3 1.00 0.41 1.98
CA TRP A 3 1.22 -0.24 3.27
C TRP A 3 1.10 -1.75 3.09
N LEU A 4 2.06 -2.45 3.68
CA LEU A 4 2.15 -3.91 3.69
C LEU A 4 2.10 -4.41 5.12
N ILE A 5 1.68 -5.66 5.28
CA ILE A 5 1.80 -6.36 6.56
C ILE A 5 3.01 -7.28 6.46
N ALA A 6 3.98 -7.10 7.36
CA ALA A 6 5.24 -7.82 7.36
C ALA A 6 5.64 -8.23 8.79
N ARG A 7 6.50 -9.24 8.89
CA ARG A 7 7.12 -9.66 10.15
C ARG A 7 8.58 -10.01 9.93
N ASN A 8 9.35 -9.99 11.01
CA ASN A 8 10.70 -10.53 11.00
C ASN A 8 10.62 -12.03 11.28
N GLY A 9 10.77 -12.84 10.24
CA GLY A 9 10.91 -14.28 10.34
C GLY A 9 12.35 -14.70 10.59
N ASN A 10 12.56 -16.01 10.80
CA ASN A 10 13.88 -16.56 11.08
C ASN A 10 14.87 -16.42 9.88
N ALA A 11 14.34 -16.33 8.66
CA ALA A 11 15.12 -16.21 7.42
C ALA A 11 15.14 -14.79 6.84
N GLY A 12 14.60 -13.79 7.55
CA GLY A 12 14.51 -12.41 7.09
C GLY A 12 13.08 -11.86 7.16
N ILE A 13 12.83 -10.80 6.40
CA ILE A 13 11.52 -10.15 6.35
C ILE A 13 10.55 -11.06 5.57
N GLU A 14 9.43 -11.38 6.21
CA GLU A 14 8.30 -12.08 5.59
C GLU A 14 7.17 -11.09 5.37
N VAL A 15 6.52 -11.15 4.21
CA VAL A 15 5.35 -10.34 3.87
C VAL A 15 4.12 -11.23 3.91
N LEU A 16 3.01 -10.71 4.44
CA LEU A 16 1.76 -11.44 4.56
C LEU A 16 1.26 -11.84 3.18
N VAL A 17 0.91 -13.12 3.02
CA VAL A 17 0.29 -13.64 1.80
C VAL A 17 -0.94 -14.44 2.19
N LEU A 18 -2.08 -14.07 1.61
CA LEU A 18 -3.36 -14.76 1.80
C LEU A 18 -3.42 -15.98 0.88
N ASP A 19 -3.99 -17.07 1.39
CA ASP A 19 -4.27 -18.27 0.58
C ASP A 19 -5.75 -18.30 0.18
N ARG A 20 -6.01 -18.20 -1.12
CA ARG A 20 -7.34 -18.26 -1.71
C ARG A 20 -7.43 -19.46 -2.65
N ASN A 21 -7.89 -20.60 -2.13
CA ASN A 21 -8.14 -21.81 -2.94
C ASN A 21 -6.95 -22.17 -3.86
N SER A 22 -5.72 -22.16 -3.32
CA SER A 22 -4.46 -22.40 -4.05
C SER A 22 -3.90 -21.21 -4.83
N GLN A 23 -4.54 -20.05 -4.80
CA GLN A 23 -3.97 -18.79 -5.28
C GLN A 23 -3.35 -18.03 -4.12
N LYS A 24 -2.14 -17.51 -4.34
CA LYS A 24 -1.42 -16.70 -3.37
C LYS A 24 -1.67 -15.23 -3.69
N THR A 25 -2.25 -14.51 -2.73
CA THR A 25 -2.67 -13.13 -2.90
C THR A 25 -1.96 -12.22 -1.89
N LEU A 26 -1.31 -11.16 -2.37
CA LEU A 26 -0.69 -10.14 -1.51
C LEU A 26 -1.72 -9.04 -1.18
N PRO A 27 -2.10 -8.84 0.09
CA PRO A 27 -2.86 -7.66 0.48
C PRO A 27 -1.97 -6.42 0.45
N VAL A 28 -2.41 -5.38 -0.24
CA VAL A 28 -1.76 -4.08 -0.33
C VAL A 28 -2.77 -3.01 0.07
N PHE A 29 -2.37 -2.13 0.98
CA PHE A 29 -3.22 -1.08 1.51
C PHE A 29 -2.80 0.28 0.97
N SER A 30 -3.78 1.12 0.69
CA SER A 30 -3.67 2.48 0.17
C SER A 30 -3.54 3.51 1.29
N PHE A 31 -3.89 3.12 2.52
CA PHE A 31 -3.77 3.92 3.73
C PHE A 31 -3.29 3.08 4.92
N GLU A 32 -2.64 3.74 5.88
CA GLU A 32 -2.16 3.09 7.10
C GLU A 32 -3.32 2.53 7.93
N GLU A 33 -4.41 3.30 8.04
CA GLU A 33 -5.58 2.98 8.85
C GLU A 33 -6.29 1.71 8.37
N GLU A 34 -6.27 1.45 7.06
CA GLU A 34 -6.82 0.22 6.48
C GLU A 34 -5.96 -0.99 6.84
N ALA A 35 -4.63 -0.84 6.77
CA ALA A 35 -3.69 -1.88 7.19
C ALA A 35 -3.80 -2.16 8.70
N GLU A 36 -4.02 -1.13 9.52
CA GLU A 36 -4.28 -1.25 10.95
C GLU A 36 -5.58 -2.00 11.25
N MET A 37 -6.66 -1.61 10.57
CA MET A 37 -7.95 -2.28 10.70
C MET A 37 -7.81 -3.76 10.34
N PHE A 38 -7.12 -4.05 9.24
CA PHE A 38 -6.85 -5.42 8.82
C PHE A 38 -6.03 -6.19 9.85
N LEU A 39 -4.97 -5.60 10.40
CA LEU A 39 -4.12 -6.25 11.39
C LEU A 39 -4.88 -6.54 12.70
N ARG A 40 -5.73 -5.61 13.15
CA ARG A 40 -6.49 -5.74 14.40
C ARG A 40 -7.62 -6.76 14.32
N PHE A 41 -8.29 -6.87 13.16
CA PHE A 41 -9.51 -7.67 13.01
C PHE A 41 -9.36 -8.88 12.08
N GLY A 42 -8.33 -8.93 11.25
CA GLY A 42 -8.09 -9.98 10.24
C GLY A 42 -7.55 -11.30 10.79
N ASN A 43 -7.49 -11.46 12.12
CA ASN A 43 -6.98 -12.65 12.80
C ASN A 43 -5.58 -13.10 12.31
N VAL A 44 -4.76 -12.12 11.93
CA VAL A 44 -3.34 -12.29 11.63
C VAL A 44 -2.59 -12.31 12.96
N GLY A 45 -1.66 -13.27 13.13
CA GLY A 45 -0.92 -13.48 14.39
C GLY A 45 -0.24 -12.23 14.98
N GLY A 46 0.11 -12.25 16.27
CA GLY A 46 0.56 -11.06 17.01
C GLY A 46 1.94 -10.50 16.61
N ASP A 47 2.68 -11.19 15.77
CA ASP A 47 4.03 -10.86 15.29
C ASP A 47 4.04 -10.06 13.98
N TRP A 48 2.88 -9.89 13.34
CA TRP A 48 2.71 -9.07 12.15
C TRP A 48 2.66 -7.57 12.47
N ARG A 49 3.26 -6.75 11.59
CA ARG A 49 3.31 -5.29 11.72
C ARG A 49 3.10 -4.62 10.38
N ILE A 50 2.65 -3.37 10.41
CA ILE A 50 2.50 -2.56 9.21
C ILE A 50 3.86 -2.01 8.81
N ARG A 51 4.11 -1.94 7.52
CA ARG A 51 5.30 -1.37 6.92
C ARG A 51 4.91 -0.51 5.71
N GLU A 52 5.31 0.75 5.75
CA GLU A 52 5.21 1.64 4.61
C GLU A 52 6.21 1.20 3.51
N SER A 53 5.79 1.33 2.26
CA SER A 53 6.56 0.98 1.07
C SER A 53 6.33 2.00 -0.04
N GLY A 54 7.43 2.45 -0.65
CA GLY A 54 7.38 3.18 -1.91
C GLY A 54 6.94 2.29 -3.09
N VAL A 55 6.65 2.90 -4.24
CA VAL A 55 6.28 2.17 -5.48
C VAL A 55 7.41 1.22 -5.91
N GLY A 56 8.66 1.71 -5.97
CA GLY A 56 9.81 0.90 -6.38
C GLY A 56 10.13 -0.25 -5.41
N GLU A 57 9.98 -0.01 -4.10
CA GLU A 57 10.13 -1.05 -3.08
C GLU A 57 9.02 -2.10 -3.19
N LEU A 58 7.77 -1.69 -3.40
CA LEU A 58 6.64 -2.61 -3.55
C LEU A 58 6.82 -3.52 -4.77
N ILE A 59 7.29 -2.95 -5.89
CA ILE A 59 7.64 -3.73 -7.08
C ILE A 59 8.77 -4.71 -6.79
N SER A 60 9.80 -4.29 -6.04
CA SER A 60 10.90 -5.17 -5.63
C SER A 60 10.41 -6.32 -4.74
N VAL A 61 9.45 -6.06 -3.85
CA VAL A 61 8.80 -7.10 -3.03
C VAL A 61 8.06 -8.10 -3.92
N LEU A 62 7.27 -7.63 -4.89
CA LEU A 62 6.50 -8.47 -5.81
C LEU A 62 7.36 -9.39 -6.68
N TYR A 63 8.52 -8.90 -7.15
CA TYR A 63 9.46 -9.72 -7.93
C TYR A 63 10.43 -10.56 -7.07
N GLY A 64 10.64 -10.18 -5.81
CA GLY A 64 11.54 -10.85 -4.87
C GLY A 64 10.81 -11.72 -3.87
N LEU A 65 10.53 -11.16 -2.69
CA LEU A 65 9.95 -11.86 -1.53
C LEU A 65 8.60 -12.52 -1.83
N CYS A 66 7.84 -11.95 -2.77
CA CYS A 66 6.50 -12.39 -3.14
C CYS A 66 6.44 -12.92 -4.58
N ALA A 67 7.52 -13.47 -5.14
CA ALA A 67 7.54 -13.96 -6.53
C ALA A 67 6.47 -15.04 -6.85
N VAL A 68 6.03 -15.77 -5.81
CA VAL A 68 4.97 -16.81 -5.88
C VAL A 68 3.54 -16.25 -5.92
N VAL A 69 3.37 -14.96 -5.62
CA VAL A 69 2.04 -14.30 -5.62
C VAL A 69 1.56 -14.10 -7.05
N SER A 70 0.33 -14.55 -7.32
CA SER A 70 -0.36 -14.35 -8.59
C SER A 70 -1.25 -13.10 -8.60
N ASP A 71 -1.77 -12.73 -7.44
CA ASP A 71 -2.78 -11.67 -7.31
C ASP A 71 -2.43 -10.66 -6.22
N VAL A 72 -2.86 -9.43 -6.38
CA VAL A 72 -2.77 -8.37 -5.38
C VAL A 72 -4.17 -7.93 -5.00
N ALA A 73 -4.52 -8.04 -3.73
CA ALA A 73 -5.78 -7.52 -3.18
C ALA A 73 -5.57 -6.09 -2.69
N LEU A 74 -6.35 -5.15 -3.23
CA LEU A 74 -6.30 -3.75 -2.83
C LEU A 74 -7.31 -3.47 -1.72
N ASP A 75 -6.80 -2.93 -0.62
CA ASP A 75 -7.60 -2.49 0.55
C ASP A 75 -8.60 -3.57 1.02
N PRO A 76 -8.18 -4.85 1.14
CA PRO A 76 -9.11 -5.89 1.55
C PRO A 76 -9.58 -5.65 2.99
N LEU A 77 -10.86 -5.85 3.24
CA LEU A 77 -11.40 -5.86 4.59
C LEU A 77 -11.22 -7.23 5.26
N PRO A 78 -11.07 -7.30 6.60
CA PRO A 78 -11.05 -8.54 7.36
C PRO A 78 -12.18 -9.52 6.97
N GLU A 79 -13.39 -9.00 6.83
CA GLU A 79 -14.60 -9.76 6.52
C GLU A 79 -14.52 -10.39 5.12
N MET A 80 -13.92 -9.68 4.15
CA MET A 80 -13.72 -10.24 2.80
C MET A 80 -12.77 -11.44 2.81
N VAL A 81 -11.81 -11.48 3.74
CA VAL A 81 -10.92 -12.64 3.89
C VAL A 81 -11.66 -13.78 4.58
N ALA A 82 -12.38 -13.49 5.66
CA ALA A 82 -13.15 -14.48 6.41
C ALA A 82 -14.24 -15.14 5.54
N GLU A 83 -14.95 -14.35 4.74
CA GLU A 83 -16.04 -14.78 3.87
C GLU A 83 -15.58 -15.23 2.47
N ARG A 84 -14.26 -15.24 2.20
CA ARG A 84 -13.65 -15.66 0.93
C ARG A 84 -14.03 -14.79 -0.27
N PHE A 85 -14.34 -13.52 -0.05
CA PHE A 85 -14.65 -12.50 -1.06
C PHE A 85 -13.46 -11.63 -1.49
N VAL A 86 -12.25 -11.88 -0.98
CA VAL A 86 -11.04 -11.09 -1.32
C VAL A 86 -10.79 -10.96 -2.83
N GLY A 87 -11.31 -11.91 -3.63
CA GLY A 87 -11.22 -11.87 -5.09
C GLY A 87 -11.92 -10.69 -5.76
N LEU A 88 -12.90 -10.06 -5.11
CA LEU A 88 -13.60 -8.88 -5.65
C LEU A 88 -12.71 -7.64 -5.71
N VAL A 89 -11.71 -7.57 -4.83
CA VAL A 89 -10.73 -6.47 -4.76
C VAL A 89 -9.34 -6.91 -5.22
N SER A 90 -9.25 -8.10 -5.83
CA SER A 90 -7.99 -8.64 -6.34
C SER A 90 -7.77 -8.27 -7.80
N LEU A 91 -6.52 -7.98 -8.13
CA LEU A 91 -6.03 -7.81 -9.49
C LEU A 91 -4.88 -8.80 -9.72
N ASP A 92 -4.76 -9.25 -10.95
CA ASP A 92 -3.54 -9.91 -11.41
C ASP A 92 -2.31 -9.05 -11.11
N ARG A 93 -1.22 -9.70 -10.69
CA ARG A 93 0.02 -9.04 -10.26
C ARG A 93 0.56 -8.07 -11.30
N GLU A 94 0.64 -8.49 -12.56
CA GLU A 94 1.16 -7.69 -13.66
C GLU A 94 0.28 -6.46 -13.91
N ARG A 95 -1.05 -6.64 -13.90
CA ARG A 95 -1.99 -5.51 -13.99
C ARG A 95 -1.87 -4.53 -12.84
N PHE A 96 -1.62 -5.02 -11.63
CA PHE A 96 -1.40 -4.15 -10.48
C PHE A 96 -0.11 -3.32 -10.65
N ILE A 97 1.00 -3.95 -11.06
CA ILE A 97 2.28 -3.27 -11.31
C ILE A 97 2.11 -2.17 -12.38
N GLU A 98 1.46 -2.48 -13.50
CA GLU A 98 1.18 -1.51 -14.55
C GLU A 98 0.39 -0.30 -14.02
N ARG A 99 -0.64 -0.55 -13.20
CA ARG A 99 -1.47 0.50 -12.60
C ARG A 99 -0.66 1.43 -11.70
N ILE A 100 0.16 0.89 -10.80
CA ILE A 100 0.93 1.71 -9.85
C ILE A 100 2.07 2.48 -10.55
N MET A 101 2.69 1.89 -11.58
CA MET A 101 3.72 2.55 -12.38
C MET A 101 3.15 3.74 -13.17
N ASN A 102 1.98 3.56 -13.79
CA ASN A 102 1.30 4.63 -14.50
C ASN A 102 0.90 5.77 -13.55
N ARG A 103 0.40 5.43 -12.36
CA ARG A 103 0.07 6.43 -11.33
C ARG A 103 1.31 7.19 -10.87
N ASN A 104 2.41 6.50 -10.62
CA ASN A 104 3.66 7.12 -10.19
C ASN A 104 4.19 8.12 -11.22
N ARG A 105 4.20 7.74 -12.52
CA ARG A 105 4.62 8.64 -13.60
C ARG A 105 3.75 9.90 -13.69
N GLN A 106 2.43 9.77 -13.50
CA GLN A 106 1.52 10.92 -13.51
C GLN A 106 1.80 11.90 -12.37
N LEU A 107 2.21 11.39 -11.20
CA LEU A 107 2.56 12.23 -10.04
C LEU A 107 3.88 12.97 -10.28
N GLU A 108 4.89 12.29 -10.81
CA GLU A 108 6.18 12.90 -11.19
C GLU A 108 6.00 14.02 -12.23
N LEU A 109 5.13 13.80 -13.23
CA LEU A 109 4.80 14.83 -14.23
C LEU A 109 4.09 16.05 -13.62
N ARG A 110 3.21 15.85 -12.63
CA ARG A 110 2.51 16.96 -11.96
C ARG A 110 3.46 17.81 -11.11
N ASP A 111 4.41 17.16 -10.43
CA ASP A 111 5.40 17.86 -9.61
C ASP A 111 6.34 18.70 -10.48
N SER A 112 6.76 18.16 -11.64
CA SER A 112 7.57 18.90 -12.62
C SER A 112 6.86 20.11 -13.25
N GLY A 113 5.52 20.12 -13.27
CA GLY A 113 4.70 21.22 -13.82
C GLY A 113 4.38 22.34 -12.82
N GLN A 114 4.59 22.14 -11.52
CA GLN A 114 4.31 23.13 -10.47
C GLN A 114 5.54 23.97 -10.06
N GLY A 115 6.74 23.59 -10.50
CA GLY A 115 7.99 24.31 -10.21
C GLY A 115 8.16 25.66 -10.93
N SER A 116 7.29 26.03 -11.89
CA SER A 116 7.46 27.24 -12.70
C SER A 116 6.65 28.46 -12.25
N LEU A 117 5.78 28.35 -11.24
CA LEU A 117 4.82 29.42 -10.86
C LEU A 117 4.94 29.92 -9.40
N ARG A 118 5.99 29.54 -8.66
CA ARG A 118 6.12 29.89 -7.23
C ARG A 118 7.27 30.84 -6.86
N GLU A 119 7.97 31.43 -7.83
CA GLU A 119 8.96 32.49 -7.58
C GLU A 119 8.43 33.89 -7.91
N ALA A 120 7.21 34.22 -7.49
CA ALA A 120 6.75 35.60 -7.43
C ALA A 120 5.51 35.69 -6.53
N GLU A 121 5.68 35.65 -5.20
CA GLU A 121 4.81 36.30 -4.20
C GLU A 121 5.24 35.92 -2.77
N GLY A 122 6.50 36.23 -2.44
CA GLY A 122 7.03 36.16 -1.08
C GLY A 122 7.13 37.53 -0.43
N SER A 123 6.03 38.29 -0.33
CA SER A 123 5.99 39.47 0.56
C SER A 123 4.55 39.90 0.86
N ARG A 124 4.02 39.47 2.01
CA ARG A 124 3.29 40.27 3.02
C ARG A 124 2.33 39.42 3.88
N ARG A 125 2.53 39.53 5.20
CA ARG A 125 1.53 39.48 6.31
C ARG A 125 1.02 38.08 6.71
N SER A 126 1.35 37.58 7.90
CA SER A 126 0.78 37.91 9.24
C SER A 126 -0.60 37.29 9.48
N GLY A 127 -0.69 36.40 10.46
CA GLY A 127 -1.93 36.20 11.25
C GLY A 127 -2.58 34.82 11.21
N ALA A 128 -2.35 34.07 12.29
CA ALA A 128 -3.33 33.31 13.08
C ALA A 128 -4.07 32.07 12.52
N TYR A 129 -4.36 31.18 13.50
CA TYR A 129 -5.28 30.03 13.55
C TYR A 129 -4.72 28.70 12.98
N TRP A 130 -4.82 27.54 13.66
CA TRP A 130 -5.95 27.04 14.45
C TRP A 130 -5.54 26.08 15.60
N LEU A 131 -5.99 26.44 16.81
CA LEU A 131 -6.43 25.50 17.86
C LEU A 131 -7.92 25.29 17.60
N ILE A 132 -8.40 24.06 17.39
CA ILE A 132 -9.76 23.65 17.78
C ILE A 132 -9.70 22.20 18.25
N VAL A 133 -10.31 22.05 19.42
CA VAL A 133 -10.71 20.86 20.21
C VAL A 133 -11.11 19.61 19.44
#